data_AF-A0A368TL38-F1
#
_entry.id   AF-A0A368TL38-F1
#
_cell.length_a   1.000
_cell.length_b   1.000
_cell.length_c   1.000
_cell.angle_alpha   90.00
_cell.angle_beta   90.00
_cell.angle_gamma   90.00
#
_symmetry.space_group_name_H-M   'P 1'
#
loop_
_entity.id
_entity.type
_entity.pdbx_description
1 polymer ?
#
loop_
_entity_poly.entity_id
_entity_poly.type
_entity_poly.pdbx_seq_one_letter_code
_entity_poly.pdbx_strand_id
1 'polypeptide(L)'
;MKFSYNVERRIKMETIDYSKDFLLSLFEKTGLELSKPLIRMLATLTVCLLGGAKANLVSLAVALPIDGTNLLVRMQRIRRFLSNERISPTLTLIPLIRLLRPILSKLDEIVLTMDRTEWKKRGKWINILTVALSYKGRTIPLFWIVFGRRGNTSLEHWKQVLAPVIEALQQMDWISAGISNKQPSNSSRCSF
;
A
#
# COMPACT_ATOMS: atom_id res chain seq x y z
N MET A 1 33.99 -11.40 18.73
CA MET A 1 33.06 -11.65 17.60
C MET A 1 31.58 -11.83 18.03
N LYS A 2 31.25 -12.67 19.03
CA LYS A 2 29.85 -12.85 19.51
C LYS A 2 29.21 -11.60 20.14
N PHE A 3 30.00 -10.73 20.77
CA PHE A 3 29.50 -9.50 21.41
C PHE A 3 28.98 -8.48 20.39
N SER A 4 29.77 -8.18 19.34
CA SER A 4 29.37 -7.27 18.24
C SER A 4 28.11 -7.76 17.51
N TYR A 5 28.01 -9.07 17.24
CA TYR A 5 26.85 -9.68 16.59
C TYR A 5 25.56 -9.58 17.44
N ASN A 6 25.68 -9.67 18.76
CA ASN A 6 24.52 -9.52 19.66
C ASN A 6 24.09 -8.06 19.81
N VAL A 7 25.04 -7.11 19.78
CA VAL A 7 24.75 -5.67 19.78
C VAL A 7 24.07 -5.26 18.47
N GLU A 8 24.59 -5.67 17.31
CA GLU A 8 23.96 -5.39 16.01
C GLU A 8 22.56 -6.00 15.89
N ARG A 9 22.38 -7.25 16.37
CA ARG A 9 21.05 -7.87 16.41
C ARG A 9 20.08 -7.12 17.32
N ARG A 10 20.56 -6.62 18.46
CA ARG A 10 19.74 -5.85 19.41
C ARG A 10 19.32 -4.51 18.83
N ILE A 11 20.24 -3.75 18.25
CA ILE A 11 19.95 -2.45 17.60
C ILE A 11 18.95 -2.64 16.45
N LYS A 12 19.14 -3.70 15.64
CA LYS A 12 18.21 -4.04 14.56
C LYS A 12 16.81 -4.36 15.09
N MET A 13 16.72 -5.07 16.21
CA MET A 13 15.43 -5.40 16.84
C MET A 13 14.73 -4.16 17.41
N GLU A 14 15.46 -3.31 18.14
CA GLU A 14 14.93 -2.05 18.70
C GLU A 14 14.44 -1.11 17.59
N THR A 15 15.13 -1.05 16.45
CA THR A 15 14.70 -0.27 15.28
C THR A 15 13.41 -0.80 14.65
N ILE A 16 13.27 -2.14 14.59
CA ILE A 16 12.06 -2.80 14.09
C ILE A 16 10.87 -2.50 15.00
N ASP A 17 11.06 -2.58 16.32
CA ASP A 17 10.01 -2.30 17.29
C ASP A 17 9.55 -0.84 17.24
N TYR A 18 10.48 0.11 17.21
CA TYR A 18 10.16 1.53 17.06
C TYR A 18 9.39 1.81 15.76
N SER A 19 9.87 1.27 14.62
CA SER A 19 9.21 1.47 13.32
C SER A 19 7.81 0.87 13.30
N LYS A 20 7.62 -0.29 13.92
CA LYS A 20 6.33 -0.96 14.05
C LYS A 20 5.37 -0.12 14.90
N ASP A 21 5.80 0.39 16.04
CA ASP A 21 4.96 1.20 16.93
C ASP A 21 4.59 2.54 16.27
N PHE A 22 5.54 3.15 15.55
CA PHE A 22 5.26 4.31 14.71
C PHE A 22 4.18 4.01 13.66
N LEU A 23 4.29 2.92 12.90
CA LEU A 23 3.30 2.52 11.91
C LEU A 23 1.93 2.21 12.53
N LEU A 24 1.88 1.58 13.71
CA LEU A 24 0.63 1.35 14.42
C LEU A 24 -0.06 2.67 14.77
N SER A 25 0.69 3.64 15.30
CA SER A 25 0.16 4.98 15.61
C SER A 25 -0.32 5.71 14.34
N LEU A 26 0.37 5.49 13.22
CA LEU A 26 0.02 6.09 11.93
C LEU A 26 -1.28 5.50 11.38
N PHE A 27 -1.41 4.16 11.41
CA PHE A 27 -2.62 3.48 10.96
C PHE A 27 -3.85 3.89 11.77
N GLU A 28 -3.71 4.02 13.09
CA GLU A 28 -4.75 4.55 13.96
C GLU A 28 -5.16 5.98 13.56
N LYS A 29 -4.20 6.90 13.39
CA LYS A 29 -4.46 8.28 12.96
C LYS A 29 -5.11 8.39 11.58
N THR A 30 -4.84 7.43 10.70
CA THR A 30 -5.48 7.38 9.37
C THR A 30 -6.89 6.77 9.39
N GLY A 31 -7.29 6.16 10.51
CA GLY A 31 -8.57 5.47 10.65
C GLY A 31 -8.60 4.10 9.96
N LEU A 32 -7.47 3.38 9.92
CA LEU A 32 -7.44 2.02 9.38
C LEU A 32 -8.04 1.03 10.40
N GLU A 33 -9.26 0.58 10.13
CA GLU A 33 -10.00 -0.31 11.01
C GLU A 33 -9.70 -1.79 10.71
N LEU A 34 -8.79 -2.37 11.48
CA LEU A 34 -8.46 -3.80 11.43
C LEU A 34 -8.44 -4.37 12.84
N SER A 35 -8.66 -5.69 12.97
CA SER A 35 -8.47 -6.33 14.27
C SER A 35 -7.02 -6.20 14.75
N LYS A 36 -6.81 -6.18 16.07
CA LYS A 36 -5.47 -6.08 16.68
C LYS A 36 -4.44 -7.05 16.06
N PRO A 37 -4.76 -8.34 15.78
CA PRO A 37 -3.82 -9.24 15.11
C PRO A 37 -3.48 -8.82 13.67
N LEU A 38 -4.46 -8.33 12.90
CA LEU A 38 -4.26 -7.94 11.51
C LEU A 38 -3.44 -6.67 11.38
N ILE A 39 -3.75 -5.62 12.16
CA ILE A 39 -3.01 -4.35 12.10
C ILE A 39 -1.54 -4.53 12.54
N ARG A 40 -1.28 -5.37 13.55
CA ARG A 40 0.09 -5.73 13.99
C ARG A 40 0.85 -6.49 12.91
N MET A 41 0.20 -7.44 12.25
CA MET A 41 0.82 -8.19 11.15
C MET A 41 1.10 -7.29 9.95
N LEU A 42 0.17 -6.39 9.60
CA LEU A 42 0.37 -5.40 8.55
C LEU A 42 1.58 -4.51 8.86
N ALA A 43 1.63 -3.90 10.04
CA ALA A 43 2.76 -3.07 10.48
C ALA A 43 4.08 -3.84 10.40
N THR A 44 4.11 -5.06 10.92
CA THR A 44 5.31 -5.91 10.91
C THR A 44 5.79 -6.22 9.49
N LEU A 45 4.87 -6.60 8.59
CA LEU A 45 5.21 -6.88 7.19
C LEU A 45 5.69 -5.62 6.46
N THR A 46 5.08 -4.48 6.71
CA THR A 46 5.53 -3.19 6.17
C THR A 46 6.95 -2.86 6.62
N VAL A 47 7.28 -3.02 7.92
CA VAL A 47 8.67 -2.84 8.40
C VAL A 47 9.62 -3.80 7.71
N CYS A 48 9.25 -5.07 7.54
CA CYS A 48 10.09 -6.06 6.87
C CYS A 48 10.39 -5.65 5.42
N LEU A 49 9.37 -5.22 4.67
CA LEU A 49 9.49 -4.78 3.27
C LEU A 49 10.33 -3.50 3.16
N LEU A 50 10.09 -2.51 4.02
CA LEU A 50 10.87 -1.27 4.08
C LEU A 50 12.33 -1.54 4.49
N GLY A 51 12.57 -2.56 5.32
CA GLY A 51 13.89 -3.06 5.69
C GLY A 51 14.59 -3.89 4.61
N GLY A 52 14.03 -3.97 3.39
CA GLY A 52 14.64 -4.63 2.24
C GLY A 52 14.32 -6.12 2.08
N ALA A 53 13.39 -6.67 2.85
CA ALA A 53 12.92 -8.03 2.60
C ALA A 53 12.26 -8.12 1.22
N LYS A 54 12.64 -9.13 0.44
CA LYS A 54 12.00 -9.41 -0.85
C LYS A 54 10.53 -9.78 -0.64
N ALA A 55 9.65 -9.29 -1.52
CA ALA A 55 8.22 -9.57 -1.52
C ALA A 55 7.89 -11.02 -1.98
N ASN A 56 8.42 -12.00 -1.28
CA ASN A 56 8.07 -13.41 -1.43
C ASN A 56 7.88 -14.05 -0.06
N LEU A 57 7.10 -15.14 -0.02
CA LEU A 57 6.65 -15.75 1.23
C LEU A 57 7.78 -16.22 2.14
N VAL A 58 8.83 -16.81 1.57
CA VAL A 58 9.95 -17.36 2.35
C VAL A 58 10.80 -16.24 2.91
N SER A 59 11.19 -15.26 2.09
CA SER A 59 11.98 -14.11 2.53
C SER A 59 11.26 -13.30 3.62
N LEU A 60 9.95 -13.08 3.47
CA LEU A 60 9.17 -12.41 4.51
C LEU A 60 9.11 -13.25 5.80
N ALA A 61 8.91 -14.57 5.71
CA ALA A 61 8.87 -15.44 6.88
C ALA A 61 10.20 -15.47 7.65
N VAL A 62 11.33 -15.44 6.93
CA VAL A 62 12.68 -15.31 7.51
C VAL A 62 12.85 -13.95 8.19
N ALA A 63 12.34 -12.88 7.58
CA ALA A 63 12.45 -11.52 8.10
C ALA A 63 11.55 -11.23 9.31
N LEU A 64 10.50 -12.03 9.57
CA LEU A 64 9.60 -11.80 10.69
C LEU A 64 10.35 -11.86 12.04
N PRO A 65 10.19 -10.83 12.91
CA PRO A 65 10.80 -10.77 14.24
C PRO A 65 10.00 -11.62 15.25
N ILE A 66 9.87 -12.92 14.99
CA ILE A 66 9.13 -13.85 15.86
C ILE A 66 10.05 -14.99 16.28
N ASP A 67 10.60 -14.90 17.48
CA ASP A 67 11.46 -15.94 18.04
C ASP A 67 10.70 -17.22 18.40
N GLY A 68 11.43 -18.32 18.54
CA GLY A 68 10.90 -19.60 19.03
C GLY A 68 9.94 -20.33 18.08
N THR A 69 9.69 -19.82 16.87
CA THR A 69 8.84 -20.47 15.87
C THR A 69 9.64 -20.93 14.66
N ASN A 70 9.27 -22.09 14.10
CA ASN A 70 9.86 -22.59 12.87
C ASN A 70 9.38 -21.80 11.63
N LEU A 71 10.12 -21.93 10.53
CA LEU A 71 9.85 -21.19 9.29
C LEU A 71 8.46 -21.47 8.71
N LEU A 72 8.00 -22.73 8.76
CA LEU A 72 6.70 -23.13 8.22
C LEU A 72 5.52 -22.45 8.94
N VAL A 73 5.60 -22.33 10.27
CA VAL A 73 4.60 -21.61 11.08
C VAL A 73 4.56 -20.14 10.68
N ARG A 74 5.73 -19.50 10.50
CA ARG A 74 5.82 -18.09 10.06
C ARG A 74 5.23 -17.89 8.66
N MET A 75 5.56 -18.77 7.72
CA MET A 75 4.97 -18.77 6.38
C MET A 75 3.45 -18.93 6.44
N GLN A 76 2.94 -19.81 7.30
CA GLN A 76 1.50 -20.02 7.44
C GLN A 76 0.79 -18.80 8.04
N ARG A 77 1.43 -18.07 8.98
CA ARG A 77 0.91 -16.79 9.49
C ARG A 77 0.76 -15.75 8.38
N ILE A 78 1.77 -15.62 7.52
CA ILE A 78 1.72 -14.70 6.38
C ILE A 78 0.62 -15.12 5.41
N ARG A 79 0.50 -16.41 5.08
CA ARG A 79 -0.59 -16.91 4.21
C ARG A 79 -1.96 -16.58 4.78
N ARG A 80 -2.19 -16.85 6.07
CA ARG A 80 -3.48 -16.53 6.73
C ARG A 80 -3.78 -15.04 6.70
N PHE A 81 -2.77 -14.19 6.85
CA PHE A 81 -2.92 -12.75 6.73
C PHE A 81 -3.30 -12.33 5.30
N LEU A 82 -2.55 -12.80 4.29
CA LEU A 82 -2.78 -12.46 2.87
C LEU A 82 -4.08 -13.03 2.31
N SER A 83 -4.60 -14.11 2.88
CA SER A 83 -5.90 -14.69 2.52
C SER A 83 -7.07 -14.13 3.32
N ASN A 84 -6.85 -13.15 4.20
CA ASN A 84 -7.92 -12.56 4.99
C ASN A 84 -8.69 -11.53 4.14
N GLU A 85 -9.99 -11.74 3.96
CA GLU A 85 -10.85 -10.88 3.13
C GLU A 85 -10.95 -9.43 3.63
N ARG A 86 -10.65 -9.18 4.92
CA ARG A 86 -10.59 -7.82 5.45
C ARG A 86 -9.38 -7.05 4.93
N ILE A 87 -8.36 -7.71 4.42
CA ILE A 87 -7.22 -7.06 3.76
C ILE A 87 -7.63 -6.80 2.30
N SER A 88 -8.34 -5.70 2.08
CA SER A 88 -8.85 -5.31 0.77
C SER A 88 -8.45 -3.88 0.38
N PRO A 89 -8.38 -3.58 -0.93
CA PRO A 89 -8.16 -2.22 -1.42
C PRO A 89 -9.23 -1.25 -0.91
N THR A 90 -10.49 -1.72 -0.78
CA THR A 90 -11.62 -0.90 -0.31
C THR A 90 -11.41 -0.40 1.11
N LEU A 91 -10.96 -1.28 2.01
CA LEU A 91 -10.70 -0.89 3.40
C LEU A 91 -9.51 0.07 3.52
N THR A 92 -8.51 -0.08 2.64
CA THR A 92 -7.24 0.64 2.76
C THR A 92 -7.24 1.99 2.03
N LEU A 93 -8.17 2.24 1.11
CA LEU A 93 -8.20 3.44 0.26
C LEU A 93 -8.24 4.76 1.04
N ILE A 94 -9.24 4.94 1.92
CA ILE A 94 -9.39 6.18 2.71
C ILE A 94 -8.19 6.40 3.64
N PRO A 95 -7.74 5.40 4.44
CA PRO A 95 -6.54 5.53 5.23
C PRO A 95 -5.29 5.89 4.41
N LEU A 96 -5.14 5.32 3.22
CA LEU A 96 -4.02 5.62 2.33
C LEU A 96 -4.06 7.05 1.79
N ILE A 97 -5.23 7.56 1.40
CA ILE A 97 -5.36 8.96 0.97
C ILE A 97 -5.03 9.92 2.12
N ARG A 98 -5.50 9.63 3.34
CA ARG A 98 -5.15 10.40 4.54
C ARG A 98 -3.65 10.38 4.83
N LEU A 99 -3.01 9.22 4.65
CA LEU A 99 -1.57 9.07 4.78
C LEU A 99 -0.81 9.94 3.75
N LEU A 100 -1.34 10.05 2.54
CA LEU A 100 -0.76 10.84 1.45
C LEU A 100 -1.05 12.34 1.57
N ARG A 101 -1.80 12.80 2.58
CA ARG A 101 -2.13 14.22 2.78
C ARG A 101 -0.93 15.17 2.65
N PRO A 102 0.25 14.93 3.26
CA PRO A 102 1.39 15.84 3.15
C PRO A 102 1.91 16.05 1.73
N ILE A 103 1.62 15.10 0.84
CA ILE A 103 1.93 15.15 -0.60
C ILE A 103 0.77 15.83 -1.32
N LEU A 104 -0.44 15.28 -1.20
CA LEU A 104 -1.62 15.67 -1.96
C LEU A 104 -2.02 17.13 -1.70
N SER A 105 -1.92 17.62 -0.46
CA SER A 105 -2.31 18.99 -0.11
C SER A 105 -1.41 20.08 -0.71
N LYS A 106 -0.28 19.69 -1.32
CA LYS A 106 0.70 20.59 -1.93
C LYS A 106 0.65 20.55 -3.45
N LEU A 107 -0.08 19.61 -4.03
CA LEU A 107 -0.21 19.48 -5.47
C LEU A 107 -1.22 20.49 -6.00
N ASP A 108 -0.90 21.09 -7.14
CA ASP A 108 -1.83 21.94 -7.88
C ASP A 108 -2.85 21.09 -8.66
N GLU A 109 -2.45 19.88 -9.06
CA GLU A 109 -3.27 18.91 -9.77
C GLU A 109 -3.00 17.49 -9.25
N ILE A 110 -4.06 16.68 -9.16
CA ILE A 110 -3.98 15.26 -8.84
C ILE A 110 -4.11 14.47 -10.13
N VAL A 111 -3.00 13.93 -10.61
CA VAL A 111 -2.98 13.09 -11.81
C VAL A 111 -3.14 11.62 -11.42
N LEU A 112 -4.24 11.01 -11.87
CA LEU A 112 -4.49 9.58 -11.71
C LEU A 112 -4.07 8.82 -12.97
N THR A 113 -3.34 7.74 -12.78
CA THR A 113 -2.98 6.79 -13.83
C THR A 113 -3.74 5.49 -13.62
N MET A 114 -4.11 4.85 -14.72
CA MET A 114 -4.70 3.51 -14.71
C MET A 114 -3.81 2.58 -15.52
N ASP A 115 -3.48 1.42 -14.95
CA ASP A 115 -2.63 0.43 -15.60
C ASP A 115 -3.21 -0.98 -15.45
N ARG A 116 -2.95 -1.83 -16.45
CA ARG A 116 -3.32 -3.25 -16.43
C ARG A 116 -2.09 -4.13 -16.36
N THR A 117 -2.12 -5.05 -15.41
CA THR A 117 -1.13 -6.12 -15.30
C THR A 117 -1.80 -7.48 -15.51
N GLU A 118 -1.40 -8.20 -16.56
CA GLU A 118 -1.92 -9.54 -16.88
C GLU A 118 -0.82 -10.60 -16.70
N TRP A 119 -1.10 -11.61 -15.87
CA TRP A 119 -0.23 -12.77 -15.64
C TRP A 119 -1.00 -14.07 -15.85
N LYS A 120 -0.30 -15.11 -16.33
CA LYS A 120 -0.76 -16.49 -16.28
C LYS A 120 0.09 -17.27 -15.29
N LYS A 121 -0.53 -17.76 -14.20
CA LYS A 121 0.18 -18.52 -13.17
C LYS A 121 -0.58 -19.81 -12.85
N ARG A 122 0.11 -20.95 -12.98
CA ARG A 122 -0.46 -22.30 -12.72
C ARG A 122 -1.79 -22.54 -13.45
N GLY A 123 -1.84 -22.15 -14.72
CA GLY A 123 -3.04 -22.28 -15.56
C GLY A 123 -4.16 -21.26 -15.28
N LYS A 124 -4.05 -20.43 -14.24
CA LYS A 124 -5.03 -19.39 -13.91
C LYS A 124 -4.56 -18.03 -14.41
N TRP A 125 -5.48 -17.28 -15.00
CA TRP A 125 -5.26 -15.89 -15.38
C TRP A 125 -5.49 -14.99 -14.16
N ILE A 126 -4.57 -14.05 -13.96
CA ILE A 126 -4.65 -12.99 -12.97
C ILE A 126 -4.51 -11.69 -13.75
N ASN A 127 -5.57 -10.90 -13.78
CA ASN A 127 -5.59 -9.63 -14.47
C ASN A 127 -5.96 -8.54 -13.47
N ILE A 128 -5.03 -7.64 -13.20
CA ILE A 128 -5.17 -6.59 -12.19
C ILE A 128 -5.34 -5.27 -12.92
N LEU A 129 -6.46 -4.59 -12.66
CA LEU A 129 -6.67 -3.21 -13.09
C LEU A 129 -6.43 -2.31 -11.89
N THR A 130 -5.44 -1.44 -11.98
CA THR A 130 -4.97 -0.59 -10.87
C THR A 130 -5.15 0.88 -11.21
N VAL A 131 -5.65 1.65 -10.25
CA VAL A 131 -5.60 3.12 -10.25
C VAL A 131 -4.52 3.56 -9.27
N ALA A 132 -3.66 4.46 -9.73
CA ALA A 132 -2.52 4.97 -8.98
C ALA A 132 -2.41 6.49 -9.09
N LEU A 133 -1.88 7.12 -8.04
CA LEU A 133 -1.46 8.51 -8.06
C LEU A 133 -0.12 8.64 -8.79
N SER A 134 -0.04 9.54 -9.77
CA SER A 134 1.24 9.95 -10.36
C SER A 134 1.87 11.05 -9.53
N TYR A 135 3.08 10.83 -9.04
CA TYR A 135 3.83 11.81 -8.25
C TYR A 135 5.33 11.69 -8.52
N LYS A 136 5.94 12.78 -9.04
CA LYS A 136 7.39 12.90 -9.29
C LYS A 136 7.99 11.69 -10.05
N GLY A 137 7.34 11.31 -11.15
CA GLY A 137 7.77 10.17 -11.99
C GLY A 137 7.57 8.80 -11.35
N ARG A 138 6.77 8.70 -10.27
CA ARG A 138 6.41 7.44 -9.61
C ARG A 138 4.90 7.27 -9.58
N THR A 139 4.46 6.02 -9.66
CA THR A 139 3.05 5.65 -9.50
C THR A 139 2.86 5.02 -8.12
N ILE A 140 1.94 5.58 -7.34
CA ILE A 140 1.56 5.08 -6.02
C ILE A 140 0.19 4.42 -6.14
N PRO A 141 0.08 3.08 -6.12
CA PRO A 141 -1.21 2.39 -6.22
C PRO A 141 -2.15 2.83 -5.11
N LEU A 142 -3.38 3.22 -5.47
CA LEU A 142 -4.43 3.64 -4.54
C LEU A 142 -5.50 2.57 -4.39
N PHE A 143 -5.94 2.02 -5.52
CA PHE A 143 -7.03 1.06 -5.58
C PHE A 143 -6.85 0.11 -6.76
N TRP A 144 -7.34 -1.12 -6.63
CA TRP A 144 -7.28 -2.09 -7.72
C TRP A 144 -8.37 -3.15 -7.58
N ILE A 145 -8.66 -3.77 -8.72
CA ILE A 145 -9.55 -4.93 -8.81
C ILE A 145 -8.85 -6.06 -9.56
N VAL A 146 -9.15 -7.30 -9.16
CA VAL A 146 -8.53 -8.50 -9.73
C VAL A 146 -9.58 -9.33 -10.45
N PHE A 147 -9.32 -9.63 -11.71
CA PHE A 147 -10.14 -10.49 -12.53
C PHE A 147 -9.48 -11.86 -12.73
N GLY A 148 -10.27 -12.93 -12.61
CA GLY A 148 -9.85 -14.31 -12.84
C GLY A 148 -9.89 -14.74 -14.32
N ARG A 149 -9.83 -13.79 -15.26
CA ARG A 149 -9.99 -14.03 -16.70
C ARG A 149 -8.95 -13.29 -17.51
N ARG A 150 -8.70 -13.79 -18.72
CA ARG A 150 -7.89 -13.11 -19.74
C ARG A 150 -8.70 -12.00 -20.42
N GLY A 151 -8.02 -10.99 -20.94
CA GLY A 151 -8.59 -10.07 -21.92
C GLY A 151 -8.81 -8.65 -21.39
N ASN A 152 -9.55 -7.87 -22.18
CA ASN A 152 -9.67 -6.44 -21.98
C ASN A 152 -10.72 -6.07 -20.92
N THR A 153 -10.46 -4.95 -20.27
CA THR A 153 -11.41 -4.25 -19.41
C THR A 153 -12.31 -3.36 -20.26
N SER A 154 -13.59 -3.31 -19.94
CA SER A 154 -14.56 -2.36 -20.51
C SER A 154 -14.63 -1.06 -19.70
N LEU A 155 -15.33 -0.06 -20.24
CA LEU A 155 -15.63 1.19 -19.53
C LEU A 155 -16.26 0.96 -18.15
N GLU A 156 -17.12 -0.05 -18.01
CA GLU A 156 -17.74 -0.40 -16.72
C GLU A 156 -16.70 -0.84 -15.69
N HIS A 157 -15.67 -1.58 -16.11
CA HIS A 157 -14.57 -1.95 -15.22
C HIS A 157 -13.70 -0.74 -14.85
N TRP A 158 -13.54 0.21 -15.78
CA TRP A 158 -12.80 1.45 -15.51
C TRP A 158 -13.52 2.31 -14.49
N LYS A 159 -14.84 2.48 -14.62
CA LYS A 159 -15.67 3.15 -13.61
C LYS A 159 -15.56 2.45 -12.26
N GLN A 160 -15.61 1.12 -12.24
CA GLN A 160 -15.53 0.33 -11.01
C GLN A 160 -14.23 0.56 -10.21
N VAL A 161 -13.12 0.82 -10.89
CA VAL A 161 -11.83 1.09 -10.22
C VAL A 161 -11.60 2.59 -9.96
N LEU A 162 -12.11 3.47 -10.83
CA LEU A 162 -11.90 4.93 -10.73
C LEU A 162 -12.85 5.61 -9.76
N ALA A 163 -14.14 5.25 -9.79
CA ALA A 163 -15.17 5.92 -8.98
C ALA A 163 -14.85 5.91 -7.48
N PRO A 164 -14.43 4.78 -6.86
CA PRO A 164 -14.07 4.79 -5.45
C PRO A 164 -12.92 5.75 -5.12
N VAL A 165 -11.94 5.89 -6.02
CA VAL A 165 -10.80 6.79 -5.82
C VAL A 165 -11.24 8.25 -5.94
N ILE A 166 -12.03 8.59 -6.95
CA ILE A 166 -12.53 9.96 -7.16
C ILE A 166 -13.43 10.37 -5.99
N GLU A 167 -14.38 9.53 -5.60
CA GLU A 167 -15.28 9.77 -4.46
C GLU A 167 -14.48 9.94 -3.16
N ALA A 168 -13.48 9.09 -2.93
CA ALA A 168 -12.64 9.18 -1.74
C ALA A 168 -11.79 10.45 -1.71
N LEU A 169 -11.32 10.96 -2.87
CA LEU A 169 -10.61 12.22 -2.97
C LEU A 169 -11.54 13.43 -2.76
N GLN A 170 -12.77 13.38 -3.30
CA GLN A 170 -13.78 14.43 -3.14
C GLN A 170 -14.24 14.59 -1.69
N GLN A 171 -14.24 13.51 -0.90
CA GLN A 171 -14.53 13.54 0.54
C GLN A 171 -13.44 14.26 1.37
N MET A 172 -12.30 14.62 0.78
CA MET A 172 -11.21 15.27 1.49
C MET A 172 -11.34 16.79 1.36
N ASP A 173 -11.89 17.45 2.39
CA ASP A 173 -12.09 18.91 2.40
C ASP A 173 -10.80 19.71 2.11
N TRP A 174 -9.66 19.17 2.54
CA TRP A 174 -8.33 19.78 2.36
C TRP A 174 -7.77 19.62 0.93
N ILE A 175 -8.37 18.79 0.08
CA ILE A 175 -8.06 18.72 -1.36
C ILE A 175 -8.84 19.83 -2.08
N SER A 176 -10.15 19.91 -1.84
CA SER A 176 -11.03 20.92 -2.46
C SER A 176 -10.61 22.36 -2.12
N ALA A 177 -10.19 22.61 -0.87
CA ALA A 177 -9.70 23.91 -0.43
C ALA A 177 -8.33 24.29 -1.02
N GLY A 178 -7.50 23.31 -1.39
CA GLY A 178 -6.19 23.52 -2.00
C GLY A 178 -6.26 23.86 -3.49
N ILE A 179 -7.23 23.27 -4.20
CA ILE A 179 -7.43 23.45 -5.64
C ILE A 179 -8.16 24.77 -5.94
N SER A 180 -9.17 25.15 -5.15
CA SER A 180 -9.97 26.37 -5.38
C SER A 180 -9.20 27.69 -5.16
N ASN A 181 -8.16 27.67 -4.31
CA ASN A 181 -7.40 28.87 -3.92
C ASN A 181 -6.22 29.22 -4.85
N LYS A 182 -6.03 28.51 -5.97
CA LYS A 182 -4.93 28.76 -6.88
C LYS A 182 -5.46 29.09 -8.28
N GLN A 183 -5.31 30.36 -8.68
CA GLN A 183 -5.47 30.75 -10.07
C GLN A 183 -4.53 29.91 -10.95
N PRO A 184 -4.98 29.46 -12.14
CA PRO A 184 -4.13 28.70 -13.04
C PRO A 184 -2.95 29.56 -13.45
N SER A 185 -1.74 29.17 -13.03
CA SER A 185 -0.52 29.74 -13.60
C SER A 185 -0.39 29.22 -15.03
N ASN A 186 -0.54 30.11 -16.00
CA ASN A 186 -0.25 29.84 -17.40
C ASN A 186 1.24 29.48 -17.52
N SER A 187 1.56 28.19 -17.57
CA SER A 187 2.85 27.74 -18.09
C SER A 187 2.64 26.56 -19.03
N SER A 188 2.79 26.89 -20.31
CA SER A 188 3.22 26.06 -21.43
C SER A 188 2.74 24.62 -21.49
N ARG A 189 1.78 24.39 -22.41
CA ARG A 189 1.53 23.10 -23.07
C ARG A 189 2.86 22.42 -23.40
N CYS A 190 3.12 21.27 -22.81
CA CYS A 190 4.01 20.29 -23.42
C CYS A 190 3.24 19.67 -24.60
N SER A 191 3.68 20.01 -25.81
CA SER A 191 3.38 19.27 -27.03
C SER A 191 3.95 17.86 -26.90
N PHE A 192 3.12 16.86 -27.20
CA PHE A 192 3.59 15.53 -27.58
C PHE A 192 4.10 15.56 -29.03
#